data_AF-A0AAP0F0P1-F1
#
_entry.id   AF-A0AAP0F0P1-F1
#
_cell.length_a   1.000
_cell.length_b   1.000
_cell.length_c   1.000
_cell.angle_alpha   90.00
_cell.angle_beta   90.00
_cell.angle_gamma   90.00
#
_symmetry.space_group_name_H-M   'P 1'
#
loop_
_entity.id
_entity.type
_entity.pdbx_description
1 polymer ?
#
loop_
_entity_poly.entity_id
_entity_poly.type
_entity_poly.pdbx_seq_one_letter_code
_entity_poly.pdbx_strand_id
1 'polypeptide(L)'
;MGFRDFPFVVVKRDPRRFPGHREEVCCYLSDFAHDFGIVVLIRFEAEVLRVGLNEENNKWAVASRRIGKGGDGEEVEVFDAVVVRNGHYSEPHLAYFPGTCY
;
A
#
# COMPACT_ATOMS: atom_id res chain seq x y z
N MET A 1 9.26 13.58 -8.48
CA MET A 1 8.04 12.86 -8.05
C MET A 1 6.95 12.80 -9.13
N GLY A 2 7.02 13.57 -10.23
CA GLY A 2 6.08 13.42 -11.34
C GLY A 2 6.39 12.20 -12.22
N PHE A 3 5.35 11.56 -12.75
CA PHE A 3 5.48 10.54 -13.78
C PHE A 3 5.53 11.21 -15.16
N ARG A 4 6.13 10.53 -16.14
CA ARG A 4 6.24 11.05 -17.51
C ARG A 4 4.86 11.31 -18.13
N ASP A 5 3.93 10.39 -17.91
CA ASP A 5 2.58 10.43 -18.49
C ASP A 5 1.54 11.03 -17.53
N PHE A 6 1.97 11.40 -16.32
CA PHE A 6 1.16 12.13 -15.34
C PHE A 6 2.06 13.13 -14.61
N PRO A 7 2.35 14.30 -15.22
CA PRO A 7 3.28 15.26 -14.65
C PRO A 7 2.79 15.80 -13.30
N PHE A 8 3.73 16.04 -12.38
CA PHE A 8 3.42 16.70 -11.11
C PHE A 8 3.28 18.20 -11.34
N VAL A 9 2.05 18.67 -11.55
CA VAL A 9 1.75 20.08 -11.79
C VAL A 9 1.35 20.73 -10.46
N VAL A 10 2.07 21.78 -10.06
CA VAL A 10 1.74 22.53 -8.84
C VAL A 10 0.50 23.38 -9.11
N VAL A 11 -0.67 22.90 -8.67
CA VAL A 11 -1.93 23.63 -8.83
C VAL A 11 -2.04 24.67 -7.71
N LYS A 12 -1.73 25.92 -8.07
CA LYS A 12 -1.61 27.13 -7.22
C LYS A 12 -0.23 27.28 -6.59
N ARG A 13 0.33 28.49 -6.73
CA ARG A 13 1.68 28.91 -6.32
C ARG A 13 1.86 28.84 -4.79
N ASP A 14 1.97 27.64 -4.23
CA ASP A 14 2.68 27.48 -2.97
C ASP A 14 4.15 27.87 -3.22
N PRO A 15 4.69 28.88 -2.52
CA PRO A 15 6.05 29.37 -2.75
C PRO A 15 7.14 28.41 -2.23
N ARG A 16 6.77 27.31 -1.56
CA ARG A 16 7.73 26.37 -0.99
C ARG A 16 8.48 25.59 -2.08
N ARG A 17 9.77 25.34 -1.82
CA ARG A 17 10.64 24.56 -2.72
C ARG A 17 10.37 23.06 -2.71
N PHE A 18 9.76 22.57 -1.63
CA PHE A 18 9.46 21.15 -1.45
C PHE A 18 7.96 21.00 -1.22
N PRO A 19 7.32 20.02 -1.89
CA PRO A 19 5.89 19.82 -1.75
C PRO A 19 5.55 19.31 -0.34
N GLY A 20 4.42 19.74 0.18
CA GLY A 20 3.82 19.20 1.39
C GLY A 20 3.38 17.75 1.20
N HIS A 21 3.52 16.93 2.25
CA HIS A 21 3.15 15.52 2.21
C HIS A 21 1.66 15.33 1.90
N ARG A 22 0.78 16.01 2.63
CA ARG A 22 -0.67 15.78 2.56
C ARG A 22 -1.33 16.55 1.44
N GLU A 23 -1.07 17.86 1.34
CA GLU A 23 -1.80 18.76 0.45
C GLU A 23 -1.34 18.68 -1.01
N GLU A 24 -0.14 18.16 -1.27
CA GLU A 24 0.43 18.11 -2.62
C GLU A 24 0.76 16.67 -3.03
N VAL A 25 1.62 15.97 -2.27
CA VAL A 25 2.05 14.61 -2.66
C VAL A 25 0.90 13.60 -2.59
N CYS A 26 0.15 13.55 -1.48
CA CYS A 26 -0.98 12.62 -1.35
C CYS A 26 -2.12 12.94 -2.31
N CYS A 27 -2.41 14.23 -2.57
CA CYS A 27 -3.41 14.63 -3.56
C CYS A 27 -3.00 14.17 -4.96
N TYR A 28 -1.77 14.44 -5.40
CA TYR A 28 -1.26 13.98 -6.69
C TYR A 28 -1.36 12.45 -6.87
N LEU A 29 -1.02 11.67 -5.85
CA LEU A 29 -1.13 10.20 -5.92
C LEU A 29 -2.59 9.73 -5.93
N SER A 30 -3.48 10.41 -5.21
CA SER A 30 -4.91 10.13 -5.22
C SER A 30 -5.52 10.42 -6.59
N ASP A 31 -5.18 11.56 -7.19
CA ASP A 31 -5.63 11.95 -8.53
C ASP A 31 -5.13 10.96 -9.58
N PHE A 32 -3.84 10.57 -9.51
CA PHE A 32 -3.29 9.51 -10.37
C PHE A 32 -4.08 8.21 -10.25
N ALA A 33 -4.36 7.74 -9.02
CA ALA A 33 -5.10 6.50 -8.82
C ALA A 33 -6.53 6.58 -9.36
N HIS A 34 -7.17 7.75 -9.24
CA HIS A 34 -8.52 7.99 -9.73
C HIS A 34 -8.56 8.04 -11.27
N ASP A 35 -7.69 8.85 -11.90
CA ASP A 35 -7.70 9.08 -13.34
C ASP A 35 -7.33 7.83 -14.15
N PHE A 36 -6.46 6.98 -13.59
CA PHE A 36 -6.12 5.68 -14.18
C PHE A 36 -7.07 4.55 -13.77
N GLY A 37 -8.11 4.83 -12.98
CA GLY A 37 -9.11 3.83 -12.56
C GLY A 37 -8.54 2.73 -11.66
N ILE A 38 -7.45 3.01 -10.93
CA ILE A 38 -6.82 2.06 -10.02
C ILE A 38 -7.67 1.88 -8.75
N VAL A 39 -8.33 2.95 -8.30
CA VAL A 39 -9.13 2.94 -7.06
C VAL A 39 -10.17 1.83 -7.04
N VAL A 40 -10.82 1.55 -8.17
CA VAL A 40 -11.87 0.51 -8.26
C VAL A 40 -11.32 -0.93 -8.21
N LEU A 41 -10.00 -1.09 -8.38
CA LEU A 41 -9.32 -2.40 -8.30
C LEU A 41 -8.83 -2.71 -6.88
N ILE A 42 -8.85 -1.73 -5.97
CA ILE A 42 -8.29 -1.85 -4.63
C ILE A 42 -9.39 -2.20 -3.63
N ARG A 43 -9.13 -3.24 -2.82
CA ARG A 43 -9.89 -3.49 -1.59
C ARG A 43 -9.19 -2.84 -0.42
N PHE A 44 -9.67 -1.65 -0.04
CA PHE A 44 -9.21 -0.97 1.17
C PHE A 44 -9.66 -1.75 2.42
N GLU A 45 -8.99 -1.49 3.54
CA GLU A 45 -9.27 -2.17 4.82
C GLU A 45 -9.11 -3.71 4.73
N ALA A 46 -8.30 -4.21 3.80
CA ALA A 46 -7.98 -5.63 3.65
C ALA A 46 -6.51 -5.88 4.00
N GLU A 47 -6.28 -6.63 5.07
CA GLU A 47 -4.94 -7.03 5.50
C GLU A 47 -4.62 -8.42 4.95
N VAL A 48 -3.50 -8.53 4.23
CA VAL A 48 -2.99 -9.83 3.77
C VAL A 48 -2.23 -10.50 4.92
N LEU A 49 -2.67 -11.70 5.31
CA LEU A 49 -2.11 -12.47 6.43
C LEU A 49 -1.03 -13.45 5.98
N ARG A 50 -1.28 -14.12 4.85
CA ARG A 50 -0.36 -15.13 4.30
C ARG A 50 -0.48 -15.21 2.78
N VAL A 51 0.65 -15.53 2.16
CA VAL A 51 0.74 -15.83 0.73
C VAL A 51 1.52 -17.13 0.61
N GLY A 52 0.96 -18.13 -0.07
CA GLY A 52 1.60 -19.43 -0.27
C GLY A 52 1.38 -19.95 -1.68
N LEU A 53 2.41 -20.54 -2.29
CA LEU A 53 2.27 -21.22 -3.56
C LEU A 53 1.68 -22.62 -3.31
N ASN A 54 0.62 -22.97 -4.03
CA ASN A 54 0.12 -24.32 -4.08
C ASN A 54 0.87 -25.09 -5.17
N GLU A 55 1.66 -26.09 -4.75
CA GLU A 55 2.52 -26.88 -5.63
C GLU A 55 1.75 -27.78 -6.60
N GLU A 56 0.51 -28.17 -6.28
CA GLU A 56 -0.29 -29.05 -7.12
C GLU A 56 -0.82 -28.35 -8.37
N ASN A 57 -1.16 -27.06 -8.25
CA ASN A 57 -1.77 -26.28 -9.33
C ASN A 57 -0.89 -25.09 -9.80
N ASN A 58 0.27 -24.89 -9.19
CA ASN A 58 1.19 -23.76 -9.45
C ASN A 58 0.52 -22.38 -9.34
N LYS A 59 -0.47 -22.23 -8.45
CA LYS A 59 -1.15 -20.95 -8.19
C LYS A 59 -0.90 -20.45 -6.78
N TRP A 60 -1.02 -19.15 -6.59
CA TRP A 60 -0.83 -18.50 -5.30
C TRP A 60 -2.14 -18.43 -4.52
N ALA A 61 -2.16 -18.99 -3.32
CA ALA A 61 -3.22 -18.76 -2.35
C ALA A 61 -2.85 -17.56 -1.46
N VAL A 62 -3.72 -16.55 -1.46
CA VAL A 62 -3.57 -15.34 -0.64
C VAL A 62 -4.69 -15.33 0.38
N ALA A 63 -4.33 -15.35 1.65
CA ALA A 63 -5.31 -15.18 2.71
C ALA A 63 -5.30 -13.75 3.24
N SER A 64 -6.49 -13.21 3.43
CA SER A 64 -6.68 -11.84 3.92
C SER A 64 -7.82 -11.76 4.93
N ARG A 65 -7.83 -10.69 5.71
CA ARG A 65 -8.94 -10.35 6.61
C ARG A 65 -9.36 -8.91 6.42
N ARG A 66 -10.64 -8.63 6.66
CA ARG A 66 -11.16 -7.26 6.67
C ARG A 66 -10.91 -6.60 8.03
N ILE A 67 -10.36 -5.40 8.02
CA ILE A 67 -10.14 -4.57 9.21
C ILE A 67 -11.43 -3.78 9.51
N GLY A 68 -11.93 -3.81 10.75
CA GLY A 68 -13.09 -3.01 11.19
C GLY A 68 -14.24 -3.83 11.79
N LYS A 69 -15.35 -3.16 12.15
CA LYS A 69 -16.52 -3.82 12.75
C LYS A 69 -17.25 -4.67 11.71
N GLY A 70 -17.03 -5.98 11.75
CA GLY A 70 -17.75 -6.97 10.93
C GLY A 70 -16.91 -8.03 10.23
N GLY A 71 -15.58 -8.02 10.39
CA GLY A 71 -14.67 -8.98 9.74
C GLY A 71 -14.04 -9.96 10.73
N ASP A 72 -14.72 -11.06 11.04
CA ASP A 72 -14.15 -12.15 11.85
C ASP A 72 -13.66 -13.35 11.00
N GLY A 73 -13.75 -13.25 9.67
CA GLY A 73 -13.39 -14.32 8.74
C GLY A 73 -12.08 -14.05 8.00
N GLU A 74 -11.22 -15.07 7.95
CA GLU A 74 -10.15 -15.16 6.97
C GLU A 74 -10.73 -15.60 5.62
N GLU A 75 -10.45 -14.84 4.57
CA GLU A 75 -10.84 -15.15 3.19
C GLU A 75 -9.59 -15.59 2.41
N VAL A 76 -9.70 -16.69 1.66
CA VAL A 76 -8.61 -17.22 0.82
C VAL A 76 -9.01 -17.13 -0.65
N GLU A 77 -8.18 -16.47 -1.43
CA GLU A 77 -8.33 -16.35 -2.88
C GLU A 77 -7.12 -16.90 -3.62
N VAL A 78 -7.34 -17.38 -4.85
CA VAL A 78 -6.31 -18.00 -5.68
C VAL A 78 -5.99 -17.10 -6.88
N PHE A 79 -4.70 -16.80 -7.06
CA PHE A 79 -4.20 -15.93 -8.12
C PHE A 79 -3.11 -16.62 -8.94
N ASP A 80 -2.99 -16.27 -10.22
CA ASP A 80 -1.92 -16.78 -11.08
C ASP A 80 -0.56 -16.11 -10.78
N ALA A 81 -0.58 -14.88 -10.24
CA ALA A 81 0.61 -14.14 -9.86
C ALA A 81 0.36 -13.24 -8.64
N VAL A 82 1.43 -12.97 -7.88
CA VAL A 82 1.41 -12.04 -6.73
C VAL A 82 2.56 -11.04 -6.87
N VAL A 83 2.26 -9.76 -6.65
CA VAL A 83 3.26 -8.67 -6.61
C VAL A 83 3.24 -8.04 -5.23
N VAL A 84 4.37 -8.11 -4.51
CA VAL A 84 4.48 -7.57 -3.15
C VAL A 84 4.89 -6.10 -3.19
N ARG A 85 4.06 -5.22 -2.64
CA ARG A 85 4.26 -3.75 -2.59
C ARG A 85 3.90 -3.16 -1.21
N ASN A 86 4.19 -3.88 -0.13
CA ASN A 86 3.87 -3.48 1.25
C ASN A 86 4.80 -2.38 1.83
N GLY A 87 5.91 -2.09 1.16
CA GLY A 87 6.90 -1.12 1.65
C GLY A 87 7.79 -1.71 2.75
N HIS A 88 8.91 -1.03 3.05
CA HIS A 88 9.95 -1.53 3.94
C HIS A 88 10.41 -0.50 4.98
N TYR A 89 9.67 0.59 5.16
CA TYR A 89 9.97 1.66 6.13
C TYR A 89 8.91 1.80 7.24
N SER A 90 8.16 0.72 7.50
CA SER A 90 7.10 0.70 8.51
C SER A 90 7.50 -0.04 9.80
N GLU A 91 8.49 -0.93 9.74
CA GLU A 91 9.04 -1.63 10.90
C GLU A 91 10.36 -0.96 11.32
N PRO A 92 10.40 -0.28 12.48
CA PRO A 92 11.60 0.43 12.90
C PRO A 92 12.70 -0.55 13.34
N HIS A 93 13.92 -0.35 12.84
CA HIS A 93 15.09 -1.05 13.36
C HIS A 93 15.54 -0.37 14.66
N LEU A 94 15.10 -0.90 15.80
CA LEU A 94 15.46 -0.36 17.11
C LEU A 94 16.88 -0.78 17.49
N ALA A 95 17.71 0.21 17.81
CA ALA A 95 19.03 -0.05 18.38
C ALA A 95 18.90 -0.60 19.81
N TYR A 96 19.71 -1.58 20.15
CA TYR A 96 19.80 -2.07 21.52
C TYR A 96 20.75 -1.21 22.35
N PHE A 97 20.30 -0.76 23.51
CA PHE A 97 21.11 -0.06 24.50
C PHE A 97 21.08 -0.81 25.85
N PRO A 98 22.23 -1.07 26.49
CA PRO A 98 22.24 -1.69 27.82
C PRO A 98 21.46 -0.84 28.83
N GLY A 99 20.50 -1.46 29.54
CA GLY A 99 19.70 -0.81 30.58
C GLY A 99 18.33 -0.29 30.15
N THR A 100 17.96 -0.34 28.87
CA THR A 100 16.57 -0.14 28.43
C THR A 100 15.82 -1.46 28.37
N CYS A 101 14.69 -1.56 29.08
CA CYS A 101 13.69 -2.59 28.86
C CYS A 101 12.71 -2.11 27.79
N TYR A 102 12.42 -2.94 26.78
CA TYR A 102 11.35 -2.73 25.81
C TYR A 102 10.10 -3.50 26.22
#